data_AF-A0A6N7YUY4-F1
#
_entry.id   AF-A0A6N7YUY4-F1
#
_cell.length_a   1.000
_cell.length_b   1.000
_cell.length_c   1.000
_cell.angle_alpha   90.00
_cell.angle_beta   90.00
_cell.angle_gamma   90.00
#
_symmetry.space_group_name_H-M   'P 1'
#
loop_
_entity.id
_entity.type
_entity.pdbx_description
1 polymer ?
#
loop_
_entity_poly.entity_id
_entity_poly.type
_entity_poly.pdbx_seq_one_letter_code
_entity_poly.pdbx_strand_id
1 'polypeptide(L)'
;MQNPIDKPFWLTTDCPKWCTETHQARHSGSDRAHWSDTDATVKLTLGQAVVLDTDEGYTAYPPSLSVFLQQEYRETEPRVVVEPDFTDTGSRYDLTPAEAMQLGHALIEAAELAGGVA
;
A
#
# COMPACT_ATOMS: atom_id res chain seq x y z
N MET A 1 23.74 -1.29 -5.73
CA MET A 1 24.60 -2.31 -5.09
C MET A 1 24.85 -1.84 -3.66
N GLN A 2 24.22 -2.46 -2.65
CA GLN A 2 24.50 -2.15 -1.25
C GLN A 2 25.86 -2.74 -0.84
N ASN A 3 26.64 -1.95 -0.09
CA ASN A 3 27.92 -2.33 0.50
C ASN A 3 27.68 -3.26 1.72
N PRO A 4 28.54 -4.24 2.05
CA PRO A 4 28.25 -5.29 3.03
C PRO A 4 28.29 -4.86 4.51
N ILE A 5 28.30 -3.56 4.80
CA ILE A 5 28.24 -2.97 6.14
C ILE A 5 26.97 -2.11 6.16
N ASP A 6 26.15 -2.24 7.21
CA ASP A 6 24.90 -1.51 7.51
C ASP A 6 23.57 -2.26 7.29
N LYS A 7 23.54 -3.59 7.49
CA LYS A 7 22.29 -4.23 7.90
C LYS A 7 21.95 -3.71 9.31
N PRO A 8 20.84 -3.00 9.52
CA PRO A 8 20.54 -2.46 10.84
C PRO A 8 20.29 -3.59 11.84
N PHE A 9 20.64 -3.36 13.11
CA PHE A 9 20.62 -4.41 14.15
C PHE A 9 19.26 -5.10 14.34
N TRP A 10 18.17 -4.43 13.95
CA TRP A 10 16.81 -4.93 14.08
C TRP A 10 16.39 -5.82 12.89
N LEU A 11 17.10 -5.74 11.77
CA LEU A 11 16.82 -6.53 10.58
C LEU A 11 17.57 -7.86 10.71
N THR A 12 16.85 -8.94 10.99
CA THR A 12 17.43 -10.27 11.24
C THR A 12 17.58 -11.09 9.96
N THR A 13 16.66 -10.94 9.02
CA THR A 13 16.66 -11.60 7.70
C THR A 13 16.96 -10.60 6.60
N ASP A 14 17.32 -11.08 5.41
CA ASP A 14 17.48 -10.17 4.27
C ASP A 14 16.12 -9.63 3.83
N CYS A 15 16.13 -8.49 3.15
CA CYS A 15 14.89 -7.89 2.67
C CYS A 15 14.17 -8.82 1.69
N PRO A 16 12.85 -8.95 1.78
CA PRO A 16 12.06 -9.56 0.72
C PRO A 16 12.32 -8.87 -0.62
N LYS A 17 12.23 -9.60 -1.74
CA LYS A 17 12.54 -9.06 -3.08
C LYS A 17 11.67 -7.88 -3.50
N TRP A 18 10.48 -7.76 -2.91
CA TRP A 18 9.53 -6.68 -3.17
C TRP A 18 9.78 -5.44 -2.30
N CYS A 19 10.65 -5.52 -1.29
CA CYS A 19 10.94 -4.39 -0.40
C CYS A 19 11.80 -3.35 -1.13
N THR A 20 11.33 -2.11 -1.19
CA THR A 20 12.02 -0.99 -1.85
C THR A 20 12.66 -0.01 -0.86
N GLU A 21 12.33 -0.15 0.43
CA GLU A 21 12.79 0.76 1.47
C GLU A 21 14.28 0.65 1.81
N THR A 22 14.91 1.80 2.13
CA THR A 22 16.29 1.85 2.62
C THR A 22 16.33 1.83 4.15
N HIS A 23 16.54 0.64 4.72
CA HIS A 23 16.51 0.45 6.18
C HIS A 23 17.71 1.07 6.90
N GLN A 24 17.42 1.82 7.96
CA GLN A 24 18.44 2.48 8.78
C GLN A 24 18.37 2.01 10.23
N ALA A 25 19.52 2.01 10.92
CA ALA A 25 19.61 1.60 12.33
C ALA A 25 18.74 2.48 13.25
N ARG A 26 18.49 3.74 12.85
CA ARG A 26 17.69 4.71 13.59
C ARG A 26 16.18 4.53 13.45
N HIS A 27 15.69 3.70 12.53
CA HIS A 27 14.25 3.45 12.41
C HIS A 27 13.71 2.88 13.73
N SER A 28 12.53 3.35 14.15
CA SER A 28 11.95 3.05 15.45
C SER A 28 10.48 2.66 15.30
N GLY A 29 9.97 1.81 16.20
CA GLY A 29 8.58 1.40 16.17
C GLY A 29 8.15 0.85 14.81
N SER A 30 7.09 1.43 14.25
CA SER A 30 6.49 1.09 12.95
C SER A 30 7.35 1.47 11.73
N ASP A 31 8.39 2.30 11.90
CA ASP A 31 9.33 2.59 10.80
C ASP A 31 10.23 1.38 10.49
N ARG A 32 10.20 0.36 11.35
CA ARG A 32 10.87 -0.93 11.13
C ARG A 32 9.94 -1.86 10.38
N ALA A 33 9.67 -1.51 9.13
CA ALA A 33 8.83 -2.31 8.26
C ALA A 33 9.42 -2.35 6.86
N HIS A 34 9.17 -3.45 6.16
CA HIS A 34 9.35 -3.58 4.73
C HIS A 34 8.14 -3.01 4.01
N TRP A 35 8.38 -2.27 2.93
CA TRP A 35 7.35 -1.68 2.09
C TRP A 35 7.66 -2.01 0.63
N SER A 36 6.65 -2.37 -0.16
CA SER A 36 6.77 -2.26 -1.61
C SER A 36 6.51 -0.84 -2.05
N ASP A 37 6.91 -0.50 -3.27
CA ASP A 37 6.40 0.69 -3.92
C ASP A 37 4.86 0.60 -4.05
N THR A 38 4.22 1.76 -4.17
CA THR A 38 2.80 1.92 -4.50
C THR A 38 2.54 1.52 -5.95
N ASP A 39 2.77 0.25 -6.27
CA ASP A 39 2.76 -0.22 -7.67
C ASP A 39 1.35 -0.26 -8.28
N ALA A 40 0.29 -0.12 -7.48
CA ALA A 40 -1.07 -0.04 -7.98
C ALA A 40 -1.87 1.10 -7.31
N THR A 41 -2.23 2.09 -8.12
CA THR A 41 -3.20 3.14 -7.76
C THR A 41 -4.47 2.98 -8.59
N VAL A 42 -5.62 2.86 -7.92
CA VAL A 42 -6.93 2.77 -8.57
C VAL A 42 -7.68 4.09 -8.40
N LYS A 43 -7.90 4.82 -9.49
CA LYS A 43 -8.69 6.07 -9.47
C LYS A 43 -10.19 5.74 -9.39
N LEU A 44 -10.87 6.28 -8.40
CA LEU A 44 -12.31 6.08 -8.18
C LEU A 44 -13.09 7.27 -8.75
N THR A 45 -13.38 7.23 -10.06
CA THR A 45 -13.99 8.36 -10.79
C THR A 45 -15.42 8.71 -10.37
N LEU A 46 -16.11 7.80 -9.68
CA LEU A 46 -17.45 8.04 -9.11
C LEU A 46 -17.40 8.58 -7.67
N GLY A 47 -16.22 8.59 -7.03
CA GLY A 47 -16.05 9.10 -5.68
C GLY A 47 -16.12 10.62 -5.60
N GLN A 48 -16.39 11.15 -4.40
CA GLN A 48 -16.31 12.59 -4.16
C GLN A 48 -14.88 13.07 -4.31
N ALA A 49 -14.68 14.19 -5.02
CA ALA A 49 -13.35 14.73 -5.22
C ALA A 49 -12.71 15.13 -3.89
N VAL A 50 -11.41 14.85 -3.77
CA VAL A 50 -10.59 15.29 -2.67
C VAL A 50 -10.07 16.69 -2.98
N VAL A 51 -10.27 17.64 -2.06
CA VAL A 51 -9.83 19.03 -2.23
C VAL A 51 -8.63 19.30 -1.33
N LEU A 52 -7.50 19.62 -1.95
CA LEU A 52 -6.29 20.05 -1.25
C LEU A 52 -6.27 21.58 -1.18
N ASP A 53 -6.13 22.08 0.04
CA ASP A 53 -5.83 23.49 0.31
C ASP A 53 -4.31 23.64 0.35
N THR A 54 -3.78 24.49 -0.52
CA THR A 54 -2.35 24.76 -0.65
C THR A 54 -2.14 26.27 -0.66
N ASP A 55 -0.90 26.72 -0.47
CA ASP A 55 -0.55 28.15 -0.56
C ASP A 55 -0.90 28.76 -1.95
N GLU A 56 -1.08 27.91 -2.98
CA GLU A 56 -1.47 28.30 -4.35
C GLU A 56 -3.00 28.28 -4.59
N GLY A 57 -3.79 27.88 -3.58
CA GLY A 57 -5.25 27.77 -3.62
C GLY A 57 -5.76 26.32 -3.56
N TYR A 58 -7.01 26.14 -3.98
CA TYR A 58 -7.70 24.85 -3.92
C TYR A 58 -7.51 24.04 -5.20
N THR A 59 -7.03 22.80 -5.07
CA THR A 59 -6.98 21.85 -6.18
C THR A 59 -7.80 20.61 -5.87
N ALA A 60 -8.65 20.20 -6.81
CA ALA A 60 -9.50 19.01 -6.68
C ALA A 60 -8.93 17.82 -7.46
N TYR A 61 -8.86 16.66 -6.81
CA TYR A 61 -8.38 15.41 -7.38
C TYR A 61 -9.44 14.31 -7.25
N PRO A 62 -9.56 13.38 -8.22
CA PRO A 62 -10.35 12.17 -8.01
C PRO A 62 -9.77 11.37 -6.84
N PRO A 63 -10.60 10.80 -5.95
CA PRO A 63 -10.11 9.92 -4.92
C PRO A 63 -9.45 8.69 -5.55
N SER A 64 -8.45 8.13 -4.87
CA SER A 64 -7.76 6.94 -5.34
C SER A 64 -7.41 6.00 -4.20
N LEU A 65 -7.34 4.71 -4.50
CA LEU A 65 -6.86 3.68 -3.59
C LEU A 65 -5.44 3.29 -3.96
N SER A 66 -4.57 3.27 -2.98
CA SER A 66 -3.22 2.71 -3.05
C SER A 66 -3.25 1.27 -2.57
N VAL A 67 -2.59 0.39 -3.33
CA VAL A 67 -2.39 -1.02 -2.96
C VAL A 67 -0.91 -1.31 -2.95
N PHE A 68 -0.41 -1.76 -1.81
CA PHE A 68 1.02 -2.06 -1.61
C PHE A 68 1.21 -3.16 -0.56
N LEU A 69 2.43 -3.68 -0.46
CA LEU A 69 2.83 -4.64 0.57
C LEU A 69 3.47 -3.92 1.74
N GLN A 70 3.10 -4.31 2.94
CA GLN A 70 3.77 -3.90 4.17
C GLN A 70 4.03 -5.12 5.05
N GLN A 71 5.21 -5.21 5.65
CA GLN A 71 5.54 -6.23 6.64
C GLN A 71 6.36 -5.61 7.77
N GLU A 72 5.84 -5.63 8.99
CA GLU A 72 6.62 -5.19 10.15
C GLU A 72 7.79 -6.14 10.39
N TYR A 73 8.89 -5.65 10.98
CA TYR A 73 10.12 -6.44 11.19
C TYR A 73 9.95 -7.71 12.07
N ARG A 74 8.82 -7.83 12.78
CA ARG A 74 8.48 -9.02 13.59
C ARG A 74 7.43 -9.92 12.95
N GLU A 75 6.84 -9.51 11.83
CA GLU A 75 5.86 -10.30 11.11
C GLU A 75 6.56 -11.34 10.24
N THR A 76 5.97 -12.52 10.18
CA THR A 76 6.49 -13.63 9.36
C THR A 76 6.01 -13.58 7.92
N GLU A 77 4.91 -12.87 7.66
CA GLU A 77 4.27 -12.74 6.35
C GLU A 77 3.90 -11.28 6.08
N PRO A 78 3.92 -10.82 4.82
CA PRO A 78 3.46 -9.48 4.47
C PRO A 78 1.94 -9.37 4.49
N ARG A 79 1.49 -8.14 4.70
CA ARG A 79 0.10 -7.71 4.49
C ARG A 79 -0.02 -7.02 3.15
N VAL A 80 -1.14 -7.23 2.48
CA VAL A 80 -1.60 -6.38 1.39
C VAL A 80 -2.39 -5.25 2.02
N VAL A 81 -1.89 -4.03 1.88
CA VAL A 81 -2.56 -2.83 2.38
C VAL A 81 -3.37 -2.23 1.24
N VAL A 82 -4.64 -1.94 1.52
CA VAL A 82 -5.50 -1.13 0.65
C VAL A 82 -5.95 0.08 1.45
N GLU A 83 -5.50 1.25 1.06
CA GLU A 83 -5.86 2.50 1.74
C GLU A 83 -6.13 3.60 0.72
N PRO A 84 -6.93 4.62 1.08
CA PRO A 84 -6.99 5.83 0.29
C PRO A 84 -5.60 6.44 0.17
N ASP A 85 -5.31 7.01 -0.99
CA ASP A 85 -4.11 7.83 -1.17
C ASP A 85 -4.14 9.01 -0.18
N PHE A 86 -2.96 9.53 0.19
CA PHE A 86 -2.67 10.38 1.38
C PHE A 86 -3.52 11.65 1.53
N THR A 87 -4.38 11.93 0.57
CA THR A 87 -5.25 13.09 0.49
C THR A 87 -6.67 12.79 1.01
N ASP A 88 -7.05 11.52 1.19
CA ASP A 88 -8.41 11.10 1.59
C ASP A 88 -8.45 10.47 3.00
N THR A 89 -9.60 10.58 3.67
CA THR A 89 -9.82 10.15 5.08
C THR A 89 -10.54 8.80 5.21
N GLY A 90 -10.58 8.02 4.12
CA GLY A 90 -11.17 6.68 4.11
C GLY A 90 -10.44 5.66 5.00
N SER A 91 -11.05 4.49 5.16
CA SER A 91 -10.50 3.42 6.00
C SER A 91 -9.38 2.67 5.28
N ARG A 92 -8.30 2.40 6.02
CA ARG A 92 -7.25 1.46 5.65
C ARG A 92 -7.70 0.03 5.93
N TYR A 93 -7.38 -0.88 5.01
CA TYR A 93 -7.59 -2.32 5.15
C TYR A 93 -6.25 -3.04 5.07
N ASP A 94 -5.93 -3.78 6.12
CA ASP A 94 -4.78 -4.68 6.19
C ASP A 94 -5.27 -6.10 5.93
N LEU A 95 -4.86 -6.69 4.80
CA LEU A 95 -5.31 -8.01 4.34
C LEU A 95 -4.15 -8.99 4.35
N THR A 96 -4.40 -10.23 4.72
CA THR A 96 -3.51 -11.34 4.36
C THR A 96 -3.47 -11.52 2.84
N PRO A 97 -2.43 -12.16 2.26
CA PRO A 97 -2.41 -12.47 0.84
C PRO A 97 -3.63 -13.29 0.38
N ALA A 98 -4.13 -14.19 1.23
CA ALA A 98 -5.31 -15.00 0.93
C ALA A 98 -6.60 -14.17 0.89
N GLU A 99 -6.77 -13.22 1.82
CA GLU A 99 -7.92 -12.30 1.82
C GLU A 99 -7.88 -11.34 0.63
N ALA A 100 -6.68 -10.83 0.29
CA ALA A 100 -6.51 -9.96 -0.87
C ALA A 100 -6.88 -10.67 -2.19
N MET A 101 -6.50 -11.94 -2.33
CA MET A 101 -6.92 -12.75 -3.49
C MET A 101 -8.44 -12.97 -3.54
N GLN A 102 -9.07 -13.25 -2.40
CA GLN A 102 -10.53 -13.39 -2.32
C GLN A 102 -11.25 -12.09 -2.69
N LEU A 103 -10.76 -10.95 -2.17
CA LEU A 103 -11.29 -9.63 -2.52
C LEU A 103 -11.14 -9.34 -4.01
N GLY A 104 -9.96 -9.63 -4.59
CA GLY A 104 -9.71 -9.47 -6.02
C GLY A 104 -10.67 -10.27 -6.89
N HIS A 105 -10.92 -11.54 -6.55
CA HIS A 105 -11.90 -12.36 -7.26
C HIS A 105 -13.32 -11.80 -7.14
N ALA A 106 -13.75 -11.40 -5.93
CA ALA A 106 -15.08 -10.83 -5.74
C ALA A 106 -15.29 -9.54 -6.55
N LEU A 107 -14.25 -8.70 -6.68
CA LEU A 107 -14.28 -7.50 -7.51
C LEU A 107 -14.41 -7.83 -9.00
N ILE A 108 -13.66 -8.83 -9.49
CA ILE A 108 -13.74 -9.29 -10.88
C ILE A 108 -15.14 -9.83 -11.18
N GLU A 109 -15.65 -10.73 -10.35
CA GLU A 109 -17.00 -11.32 -10.51
C GLU A 109 -18.08 -10.22 -10.56
N ALA A 110 -18.01 -9.24 -9.66
CA ALA A 110 -18.95 -8.12 -9.65
C ALA A 110 -18.86 -7.25 -10.92
N ALA A 111 -17.64 -7.01 -11.43
CA ALA A 111 -17.43 -6.25 -12.65
C ALA A 111 -17.94 -6.98 -13.90
N GLU A 112 -17.74 -8.29 -13.99
CA GLU A 112 -18.27 -9.13 -15.07
C GLU A 112 -19.80 -9.14 -15.08
N LEU A 113 -20.42 -9.33 -13.90
CA LEU A 113 -21.87 -9.25 -13.73
C LEU A 113 -22.43 -7.88 -14.16
N ALA A 114 -21.76 -6.79 -13.80
CA ALA A 114 -22.18 -5.44 -14.18
C ALA A 114 -21.99 -5.16 -15.69
N GLY A 115 -20.94 -5.72 -16.29
CA GLY A 115 -20.60 -5.57 -17.71
C GLY A 115 -21.45 -6.42 -18.67
N GLY A 116 -22.24 -7.36 -18.15
CA GLY A 116 -23.09 -8.24 -18.95
C GLY A 116 -22.31 -9.30 -19.74
N VAL A 117 -21.08 -9.61 -19.34
CA VAL A 117 -20.29 -10.71 -19.92
C VAL A 117 -20.44 -11.90 -18.96
N ALA A 118 -21.53 -12.64 -19.13
CA ALA A 118 -21.76 -13.94 -18.50
C ALA A 118 -21.80 -15.04 -19.57
#